data_AF-A0A3D2EGC9-F1
#
_entry.id   AF-A0A3D2EGC9-F1
#
_cell.length_a   1.000
_cell.length_b   1.000
_cell.length_c   1.000
_cell.angle_alpha   90.00
_cell.angle_beta   90.00
_cell.angle_gamma   90.00
#
_symmetry.space_group_name_H-M   'P 1'
#
loop_
_entity.id
_entity.type
_entity.pdbx_description
1 polymer ?
#
loop_
_entity_poly.entity_id
_entity_poly.type
_entity_poly.pdbx_seq_one_letter_code
_entity_poly.pdbx_strand_id
1 'polypeptide(L)'
;GRNAEQMVDFLKNEYGQTGKGFEINGNPVSVWFDEHGMSVGYGTQARETPIVTMDWEDVESHIRSMIENGTYMSASEAFLVDTQERNRVANQIYFFLRDGMDEMPEELGLKAGNYPESEAKLMELLSTHEGREQLKNVLEDAAERLASGEAELKWRHVKSPEYLLSEIADLDRERLEFPLPDAVEVAQEDFITQDEIDYALGRGSGYEHGAFRIYEYFMEGHDQKEAVAFLKNEYGIGGGSGGLPGNDDSHNEHDGKGIRLEKGSYGNPYAKVLLNWNVVEKRLRALIKEDKYLSPQGKKNYKAYKEEQAEKARQRELSRLEHGQRLECKKDIEALIAEKFNGFVLPRNTADE
;
A
#
# COMPACT_ATOMS: atom_id res chain seq x y z
N GLY A 1 -15.83 26.12 -5.20
CA GLY A 1 -14.69 25.18 -5.33
C GLY A 1 -13.82 25.20 -4.07
N ARG A 2 -12.92 24.21 -3.93
CA ARG A 2 -11.86 24.19 -2.89
C ARG A 2 -10.80 25.28 -3.19
N ASN A 3 -10.11 25.78 -2.16
CA ASN A 3 -9.01 26.75 -2.35
C ASN A 3 -7.70 26.04 -2.78
N ALA A 4 -6.65 26.80 -3.09
CA ALA A 4 -5.38 26.25 -3.60
C ALA A 4 -4.70 25.29 -2.60
N GLU A 5 -4.63 25.67 -1.32
CA GLU A 5 -4.05 24.83 -0.26
C GLU A 5 -4.78 23.49 -0.12
N GLN A 6 -6.12 23.54 -0.11
CA GLN A 6 -6.96 22.33 -0.10
C GLN A 6 -6.78 21.47 -1.35
N MET A 7 -6.48 22.08 -2.50
CA MET A 7 -6.25 21.36 -3.76
C MET A 7 -4.86 20.71 -3.78
N VAL A 8 -3.85 21.38 -3.25
CA VAL A 8 -2.50 20.82 -3.05
C VAL A 8 -2.58 19.55 -2.20
N ASP A 9 -3.28 19.59 -1.07
CA ASP A 9 -3.45 18.42 -0.20
C ASP A 9 -4.25 17.30 -0.88
N PHE A 10 -5.26 17.66 -1.68
CA PHE A 10 -6.00 16.70 -2.48
C PHE A 10 -5.08 15.99 -3.51
N LEU A 11 -4.31 16.75 -4.29
CA LEU A 11 -3.42 16.20 -5.32
C LEU A 11 -2.31 15.33 -4.71
N LYS A 12 -1.73 15.75 -3.59
CA LYS A 12 -0.76 14.94 -2.81
C LYS A 12 -1.31 13.56 -2.48
N ASN A 13 -2.55 13.50 -2.01
CA ASN A 13 -3.20 12.25 -1.62
C ASN A 13 -3.63 11.41 -2.83
N GLU A 14 -4.08 12.04 -3.91
CA GLU A 14 -4.56 11.37 -5.11
C GLU A 14 -3.41 10.69 -5.88
N TYR A 15 -2.29 11.39 -6.06
CA TYR A 15 -1.14 10.85 -6.77
C TYR A 15 -0.26 9.96 -5.88
N GLY A 16 -0.13 10.32 -4.59
CA GLY A 16 0.72 9.61 -3.64
C GLY A 16 2.16 9.46 -4.13
N GLN A 17 2.70 8.25 -3.98
CA GLN A 17 3.99 7.87 -4.56
C GLN A 17 3.74 6.98 -5.77
N THR A 18 4.15 7.40 -6.97
CA THR A 18 3.98 6.60 -8.20
C THR A 18 4.90 7.07 -9.33
N GLY A 19 5.14 6.20 -10.30
CA GLY A 19 5.86 6.52 -11.53
C GLY A 19 5.01 6.30 -12.77
N LYS A 20 5.33 7.03 -13.84
CA LYS A 20 4.67 6.92 -15.15
C LYS A 20 5.71 7.09 -16.27
N GLY A 21 5.73 6.16 -17.22
CA GLY A 21 6.60 6.22 -18.40
C GLY A 21 5.82 6.54 -19.67
N PHE A 22 6.31 7.49 -20.46
CA PHE A 22 5.69 7.94 -21.71
C PHE A 22 6.70 7.92 -22.85
N GLU A 23 6.26 7.60 -24.06
CA GLU A 23 7.02 7.77 -25.29
C GLU A 23 6.58 9.05 -26.00
N ILE A 24 7.37 10.12 -25.86
CA ILE A 24 7.08 11.41 -26.48
C ILE A 24 8.00 11.60 -27.68
N ASN A 25 7.42 11.65 -28.88
CA ASN A 25 8.15 11.78 -30.14
C ASN A 25 9.25 10.70 -30.32
N GLY A 26 8.97 9.45 -29.93
CA GLY A 26 9.92 8.34 -29.99
C GLY A 26 11.01 8.36 -28.91
N ASN A 27 10.92 9.25 -27.92
CA ASN A 27 11.87 9.34 -26.82
C ASN A 27 11.18 8.98 -25.50
N PRO A 28 11.78 8.09 -24.68
CA PRO A 28 11.24 7.79 -23.35
C PRO A 28 11.37 9.00 -22.43
N VAL A 29 10.28 9.31 -21.74
CA VAL A 29 10.16 10.31 -20.69
C VAL A 29 9.56 9.63 -19.46
N SER A 30 10.17 9.80 -18.31
CA SER A 30 9.67 9.28 -17.04
C SER A 30 9.22 10.41 -16.15
N VAL A 31 8.18 10.13 -15.36
CA VAL A 31 7.65 11.02 -14.33
C VAL A 31 7.59 10.24 -13.02
N TRP A 32 7.95 10.89 -11.93
CA TRP A 32 7.84 10.34 -10.58
C TRP A 32 7.19 11.35 -9.64
N PHE A 33 6.22 10.87 -8.86
CA PHE A 33 5.51 11.62 -7.84
C PHE A 33 5.90 11.09 -6.45
N ASP A 34 6.11 11.99 -5.50
CA ASP A 34 6.24 11.67 -4.08
C ASP A 34 5.82 12.85 -3.18
N GLU A 35 6.13 12.77 -1.88
CA GLU A 35 5.77 13.79 -0.89
C GLU A 35 6.25 15.21 -1.24
N HIS A 36 7.29 15.35 -2.07
CA HIS A 36 7.85 16.64 -2.47
C HIS A 36 7.23 17.23 -3.73
N GLY A 37 6.52 16.42 -4.53
CA GLY A 37 5.91 16.89 -5.78
C GLY A 37 6.16 15.95 -6.94
N MET A 38 6.39 16.53 -8.11
CA MET A 38 6.60 15.82 -9.37
C MET A 38 8.01 16.06 -9.90
N SER A 39 8.66 15.00 -10.37
CA SER A 39 9.92 15.04 -11.09
C SER A 39 9.77 14.42 -12.47
N VAL A 40 10.47 14.98 -13.46
CA VAL A 40 10.46 14.51 -14.84
C VAL A 40 11.89 14.27 -15.29
N GLY A 41 12.15 13.17 -15.99
CA GLY A 41 13.46 12.81 -16.53
C GLY A 41 13.37 12.26 -17.94
N TYR A 42 14.45 12.41 -18.72
CA TYR A 42 14.61 11.68 -19.97
C TYR A 42 15.05 10.24 -19.69
N GLY A 43 14.58 9.30 -20.50
CA GLY A 43 14.86 7.89 -20.29
C GLY A 43 13.84 7.24 -19.38
N THR A 44 14.30 6.24 -18.63
CA THR A 44 13.47 5.39 -17.78
C THR A 44 13.50 5.79 -16.30
N GLN A 45 14.09 6.94 -15.94
CA GLN A 45 14.20 7.42 -14.57
C GLN A 45 13.92 8.91 -14.49
N ALA A 46 13.30 9.34 -13.40
CA ALA A 46 13.00 10.73 -13.07
C ALA A 46 13.60 11.17 -11.72
N ARG A 47 13.95 10.23 -10.82
CA ARG A 47 14.37 10.58 -9.45
C ARG A 47 15.82 11.03 -9.33
N GLU A 48 16.74 10.39 -10.04
CA GLU A 48 18.19 10.62 -9.83
C GLU A 48 18.73 11.85 -10.56
N THR A 49 18.24 12.07 -11.79
CA THR A 49 18.70 13.17 -12.66
C THR A 49 17.49 13.83 -13.32
N PRO A 50 16.59 14.45 -12.52
CA PRO A 50 15.43 15.13 -13.08
C PRO A 50 15.88 16.28 -13.97
N ILE A 51 15.18 16.45 -15.09
CA ILE A 51 15.29 17.64 -15.95
C ILE A 51 14.36 18.75 -15.48
N VAL A 52 13.27 18.38 -14.80
CA VAL A 52 12.29 19.30 -14.22
C VAL A 52 11.82 18.73 -12.89
N THR A 53 11.70 19.59 -11.89
CA THR A 53 11.05 19.30 -10.61
C THR A 53 10.03 20.38 -10.34
N MET A 54 8.84 19.99 -9.89
CA MET A 54 7.75 20.85 -9.48
C MET A 54 7.34 20.43 -8.07
N ASP A 55 7.20 21.39 -7.16
CA ASP A 55 6.52 21.11 -5.90
C ASP A 55 5.00 20.95 -6.14
N TRP A 56 4.25 20.66 -5.08
CA TRP A 56 2.82 20.42 -5.24
C TRP A 56 2.03 21.69 -5.56
N GLU A 57 2.51 22.86 -5.12
CA GLU A 57 1.97 24.17 -5.44
C GLU A 57 2.14 24.49 -6.94
N ASP A 58 3.28 24.16 -7.53
CA ASP A 58 3.53 24.24 -8.97
C ASP A 58 2.61 23.29 -9.74
N VAL A 59 2.50 22.02 -9.32
CA VAL A 59 1.61 21.03 -9.95
C VAL A 59 0.16 21.50 -9.92
N GLU A 60 -0.30 21.99 -8.78
CA GLU A 60 -1.66 22.54 -8.61
C GLU A 60 -1.89 23.72 -9.55
N SER A 61 -0.94 24.66 -9.60
CA SER A 61 -1.01 25.84 -10.46
C SER A 61 -1.08 25.46 -11.94
N HIS A 62 -0.31 24.45 -12.37
CA HIS A 62 -0.35 23.93 -13.73
C HIS A 62 -1.70 23.28 -14.07
N ILE A 63 -2.22 22.41 -13.19
CA ILE A 63 -3.53 21.77 -13.39
C ILE A 63 -4.65 22.81 -13.41
N ARG A 64 -4.65 23.75 -12.47
CA ARG A 64 -5.62 24.86 -12.41
C ARG A 64 -5.60 25.67 -13.70
N SER A 65 -4.42 26.03 -14.19
CA SER A 65 -4.27 26.73 -15.47
C SER A 65 -4.86 25.92 -16.64
N MET A 66 -4.69 24.60 -16.67
CA MET A 66 -5.30 23.76 -17.71
C MET A 66 -6.83 23.74 -17.62
N ILE A 67 -7.39 23.73 -16.40
CA ILE A 67 -8.84 23.77 -16.18
C ILE A 67 -9.42 25.13 -16.61
N GLU A 68 -8.82 26.23 -16.15
CA GLU A 68 -9.28 27.59 -16.44
C GLU A 68 -9.20 27.94 -17.94
N ASN A 69 -8.24 27.37 -18.66
CA ASN A 69 -8.05 27.58 -20.09
C ASN A 69 -8.73 26.53 -20.98
N GLY A 70 -9.38 25.52 -20.41
CA GLY A 70 -10.07 24.47 -21.16
C GLY A 70 -9.15 23.52 -21.93
N THR A 71 -8.02 23.12 -21.35
CA THR A 71 -7.10 22.13 -21.91
C THR A 71 -6.96 20.88 -21.03
N TYR A 72 -7.75 20.77 -19.96
CA TYR A 72 -7.66 19.68 -18.99
C TYR A 72 -8.53 18.46 -19.38
N MET A 73 -9.77 18.70 -19.83
CA MET A 73 -10.76 17.65 -20.02
C MET A 73 -11.72 18.02 -21.15
N SER A 74 -12.15 17.04 -21.94
CA SER A 74 -13.12 17.24 -23.02
C SER A 74 -14.57 17.35 -22.52
N ALA A 75 -15.46 17.88 -23.37
CA ALA A 75 -16.89 17.98 -23.06
C ALA A 75 -17.56 16.62 -22.80
N SER A 76 -17.11 15.56 -23.48
CA SER A 76 -17.64 14.20 -23.31
C SER A 76 -17.23 13.58 -21.98
N GLU A 77 -15.99 13.82 -21.53
CA GLU A 77 -15.51 13.39 -20.22
C GLU A 77 -16.19 14.17 -19.09
N ALA A 78 -16.27 15.49 -19.23
CA ALA A 78 -16.90 16.36 -18.25
C ALA A 78 -18.39 16.03 -18.02
N PHE A 79 -19.10 15.58 -19.06
CA PHE A 79 -20.49 15.11 -18.97
C PHE A 79 -20.66 13.94 -17.99
N LEU A 80 -19.63 13.10 -17.83
CA LEU A 80 -19.68 11.92 -16.95
C LEU A 80 -19.31 12.24 -15.50
N VAL A 81 -18.55 13.31 -15.25
CA VAL A 81 -17.99 13.65 -13.92
C VAL A 81 -19.04 13.61 -12.83
N ASP A 82 -20.18 14.26 -13.06
CA ASP A 82 -21.28 14.33 -12.10
C ASP A 82 -21.82 12.95 -11.69
N THR A 83 -21.97 12.06 -12.66
CA THR A 83 -22.46 10.69 -12.41
C THR A 83 -21.38 9.85 -11.74
N GLN A 84 -20.12 9.99 -12.14
CA GLN A 84 -19.00 9.26 -11.56
C GLN A 84 -18.76 9.67 -10.10
N GLU A 85 -18.81 10.96 -9.78
CA GLU A 85 -18.63 11.45 -8.42
C GLU A 85 -19.75 10.95 -7.49
N ARG A 86 -21.01 11.02 -7.92
CA ARG A 86 -22.10 10.41 -7.14
C ARG A 86 -21.92 8.90 -6.99
N ASN A 87 -21.45 8.21 -8.02
CA ASN A 87 -21.27 6.75 -7.96
C ASN A 87 -20.17 6.36 -6.97
N ARG A 88 -19.06 7.10 -6.98
CA ARG A 88 -17.97 6.95 -6.02
C ARG A 88 -18.47 7.16 -4.59
N VAL A 89 -19.20 8.24 -4.32
CA VAL A 89 -19.75 8.55 -2.99
C VAL A 89 -20.79 7.49 -2.57
N ALA A 90 -21.69 7.08 -3.47
CA ALA A 90 -22.67 6.03 -3.22
C ALA A 90 -22.01 4.71 -2.80
N ASN A 91 -20.97 4.26 -3.53
CA ASN A 91 -20.24 3.04 -3.18
C ASN A 91 -19.58 3.16 -1.80
N GLN A 92 -18.95 4.29 -1.50
CA GLN A 92 -18.28 4.50 -0.21
C GLN A 92 -19.29 4.49 0.96
N ILE A 93 -20.47 5.12 0.79
CA ILE A 93 -21.57 5.05 1.77
C ILE A 93 -22.08 3.62 1.92
N TYR A 94 -22.31 2.92 0.81
CA TYR A 94 -22.81 1.54 0.83
C TYR A 94 -21.90 0.61 1.63
N PHE A 95 -20.59 0.62 1.37
CA PHE A 95 -19.65 -0.23 2.10
C PHE A 95 -19.45 0.22 3.55
N PHE A 96 -19.52 1.52 3.84
CA PHE A 96 -19.52 1.98 5.23
C PHE A 96 -20.70 1.44 6.02
N LEU A 97 -21.92 1.54 5.49
CA LEU A 97 -23.13 1.04 6.14
C LEU A 97 -23.12 -0.49 6.25
N ARG A 98 -22.87 -1.18 5.13
CA ARG A 98 -22.94 -2.65 5.06
C ARG A 98 -21.77 -3.34 5.77
N ASP A 99 -20.54 -2.96 5.49
CA ASP A 99 -19.35 -3.68 5.99
C ASP A 99 -18.79 -3.02 7.27
N GLY A 100 -18.91 -1.70 7.37
CA GLY A 100 -18.47 -0.95 8.54
C GLY A 100 -19.45 -1.10 9.70
N MET A 101 -20.67 -0.59 9.53
CA MET A 101 -21.70 -0.59 10.58
C MET A 101 -22.44 -1.92 10.70
N ASP A 102 -22.46 -2.75 9.65
CA ASP A 102 -23.31 -3.96 9.57
C ASP A 102 -24.80 -3.63 9.75
N GLU A 103 -25.19 -2.45 9.27
CA GLU A 103 -26.53 -1.88 9.41
C GLU A 103 -26.93 -1.16 8.12
N MET A 104 -28.14 -1.40 7.63
CA MET A 104 -28.66 -0.80 6.40
C MET A 104 -30.00 -0.10 6.68
N PRO A 105 -30.19 1.17 6.27
CA PRO A 105 -31.43 1.90 6.50
C PRO A 105 -32.51 1.44 5.51
N GLU A 106 -33.26 0.41 5.89
CA GLU A 106 -34.30 -0.20 5.05
C GLU A 106 -35.43 0.80 4.69
N GLU A 107 -35.67 1.79 5.54
CA GLU A 107 -36.60 2.90 5.30
C GLU A 107 -36.23 3.75 4.08
N LEU A 108 -34.95 3.82 3.73
CA LEU A 108 -34.47 4.44 2.49
C LEU A 108 -34.44 3.47 1.30
N GLY A 109 -34.89 2.23 1.50
CA GLY A 109 -34.89 1.17 0.50
C GLY A 109 -33.54 0.47 0.34
N LEU A 110 -32.60 0.67 1.27
CA LEU A 110 -31.26 0.08 1.23
C LEU A 110 -31.22 -1.26 1.95
N LYS A 111 -30.55 -2.27 1.36
CA LYS A 111 -30.42 -3.62 1.94
C LYS A 111 -29.00 -4.18 1.71
N ALA A 112 -28.56 -5.08 2.58
CA ALA A 112 -27.20 -5.63 2.50
C ALA A 112 -26.97 -6.51 1.26
N GLY A 113 -28.00 -7.26 0.82
CA GLY A 113 -27.88 -8.31 -0.20
C GLY A 113 -28.44 -8.00 -1.59
N ASN A 114 -28.78 -6.74 -1.90
CA ASN A 114 -29.33 -6.31 -3.19
C ASN A 114 -28.39 -5.31 -3.89
N TYR A 115 -27.11 -5.66 -4.00
CA TYR A 115 -26.23 -4.96 -4.92
C TYR A 115 -26.49 -5.52 -6.33
N PRO A 116 -26.75 -4.69 -7.37
CA PRO A 116 -26.51 -3.24 -7.45
C PRO A 116 -27.72 -2.33 -7.14
N GLU A 117 -28.88 -2.86 -6.76
CA GLU A 117 -30.09 -2.05 -6.53
C GLU A 117 -29.93 -0.98 -5.43
N SER A 118 -29.27 -1.32 -4.32
CA SER A 118 -28.98 -0.34 -3.25
C SER A 118 -28.03 0.77 -3.70
N GLU A 119 -27.08 0.47 -4.58
CA GLU A 119 -26.18 1.49 -5.13
C GLU A 119 -26.95 2.45 -6.04
N ALA A 120 -27.84 1.93 -6.89
CA ALA A 120 -28.72 2.75 -7.71
C ALA A 120 -29.65 3.64 -6.86
N LYS A 121 -30.12 3.14 -5.71
CA LYS A 121 -30.93 3.93 -4.79
C LYS A 121 -30.13 5.03 -4.09
N LEU A 122 -28.91 4.75 -3.68
CA LEU A 122 -27.98 5.76 -3.14
C LEU A 122 -27.69 6.85 -4.18
N MET A 123 -27.47 6.48 -5.45
CA MET A 123 -27.31 7.42 -6.55
C MET A 123 -28.51 8.34 -6.73
N GLU A 124 -29.73 7.80 -6.65
CA GLU A 124 -30.98 8.58 -6.70
C GLU A 124 -31.05 9.58 -5.55
N LEU A 125 -30.77 9.14 -4.32
CA LEU A 125 -30.77 10.01 -3.13
C LEU A 125 -29.74 11.14 -3.27
N LEU A 126 -28.50 10.81 -3.66
CA LEU A 126 -27.42 11.79 -3.86
C LEU A 126 -27.71 12.80 -4.98
N SER A 127 -28.62 12.47 -5.92
CA SER A 127 -29.00 13.36 -7.02
C SER A 127 -29.87 14.54 -6.58
N THR A 128 -30.43 14.52 -5.37
CA THR A 128 -31.31 15.58 -4.85
C THR A 128 -30.80 16.12 -3.51
N HIS A 129 -31.08 17.39 -3.22
CA HIS A 129 -30.71 17.97 -1.92
C HIS A 129 -31.45 17.28 -0.77
N GLU A 130 -32.74 16.96 -0.93
CA GLU A 130 -33.53 16.25 0.08
C GLU A 130 -32.96 14.85 0.38
N GLY A 131 -32.59 14.08 -0.65
CA GLY A 131 -31.98 12.76 -0.46
C GLY A 131 -30.58 12.84 0.17
N ARG A 132 -29.81 13.89 -0.13
CA ARG A 132 -28.53 14.16 0.55
C ARG A 132 -28.71 14.46 2.03
N GLU A 133 -29.72 15.25 2.42
CA GLU A 133 -30.03 15.50 3.83
C GLU A 133 -30.49 14.23 4.56
N GLN A 134 -31.25 13.35 3.89
CA GLN A 134 -31.60 12.04 4.45
C GLN A 134 -30.36 11.18 4.75
N LEU A 135 -29.44 11.09 3.78
CA LEU A 135 -28.19 10.32 3.95
C LEU A 135 -27.27 10.94 5.00
N LYS A 136 -27.20 12.27 5.05
CA LYS A 136 -26.45 13.01 6.06
C LYS A 136 -26.91 12.65 7.48
N ASN A 137 -28.22 12.65 7.73
CA ASN A 137 -28.76 12.27 9.05
C ASN A 137 -28.37 10.85 9.46
N VAL A 138 -28.38 9.90 8.52
CA VAL A 138 -27.95 8.51 8.79
C VAL A 138 -26.46 8.46 9.16
N LEU A 139 -25.62 9.20 8.45
CA LEU A 139 -24.18 9.23 8.69
C LEU A 139 -23.81 9.98 9.99
N GLU A 140 -24.55 11.04 10.34
CA GLU A 140 -24.39 11.77 11.60
C GLU A 140 -24.75 10.88 12.82
N ASP A 141 -25.87 10.15 12.75
CA ASP A 141 -26.23 9.16 13.79
C ASP A 141 -25.14 8.08 13.94
N ALA A 142 -24.66 7.53 12.83
CA ALA A 142 -23.59 6.55 12.85
C ALA A 142 -22.29 7.11 13.47
N ALA A 143 -21.92 8.36 13.13
CA ALA A 143 -20.77 9.04 13.71
C ALA A 143 -20.91 9.22 15.23
N GLU A 144 -22.09 9.66 15.70
CA GLU A 144 -22.37 9.84 17.12
C GLU A 144 -22.29 8.53 17.90
N ARG A 145 -22.84 7.45 17.35
CA ARG A 145 -22.80 6.10 17.96
C ARG A 145 -21.38 5.53 18.01
N LEU A 146 -20.57 5.78 16.98
CA LEU A 146 -19.15 5.40 16.97
C LEU A 146 -18.35 6.22 17.98
N ALA A 147 -18.60 7.53 18.09
CA ALA A 147 -17.91 8.43 19.01
C ALA A 147 -18.27 8.15 20.48
N SER A 148 -19.52 7.77 20.77
CA SER A 148 -19.98 7.42 22.10
C SER A 148 -19.57 6.01 22.56
N GLY A 149 -19.14 5.15 21.62
CA GLY A 149 -18.86 3.74 21.86
C GLY A 149 -20.12 2.87 21.94
N GLU A 150 -21.28 3.40 21.56
CA GLU A 150 -22.52 2.62 21.39
C GLU A 150 -22.40 1.62 20.23
N ALA A 151 -21.65 1.98 19.19
CA ALA A 151 -21.32 1.13 18.06
C ALA A 151 -19.81 1.01 17.87
N GLU A 152 -19.39 -0.09 17.24
CA GLU A 152 -18.02 -0.32 16.80
C GLU A 152 -18.02 -0.83 15.35
N LEU A 153 -17.07 -0.37 14.54
CA LEU A 153 -16.91 -0.83 13.17
C LEU A 153 -16.57 -2.34 13.14
N LYS A 154 -17.35 -3.12 12.38
CA LYS A 154 -17.06 -4.52 12.08
C LYS A 154 -15.86 -4.64 11.15
N TRP A 155 -15.84 -3.86 10.07
CA TRP A 155 -14.73 -3.78 9.15
C TRP A 155 -14.10 -2.38 9.19
N ARG A 156 -12.83 -2.30 9.58
CA ARG A 156 -12.14 -1.00 9.80
C ARG A 156 -11.62 -0.35 8.52
N HIS A 157 -11.59 -1.08 7.41
CA HIS A 157 -11.09 -0.58 6.11
C HIS A 157 -12.16 0.12 5.27
N VAL A 158 -13.17 0.72 5.92
CA VAL A 158 -14.19 1.56 5.29
C VAL A 158 -13.82 3.04 5.43
N LYS A 159 -14.46 3.91 4.64
CA LYS A 159 -14.33 5.37 4.82
C LYS A 159 -15.00 5.80 6.12
N SER A 160 -14.43 6.79 6.81
CA SER A 160 -15.01 7.30 8.06
C SER A 160 -16.29 8.11 7.79
N PRO A 161 -17.23 8.16 8.74
CA PRO A 161 -18.45 8.93 8.54
C PRO A 161 -18.17 10.44 8.37
N GLU A 162 -17.16 10.99 9.04
CA GLU A 162 -16.78 12.41 8.89
C GLU A 162 -16.31 12.71 7.45
N TYR A 163 -15.53 11.80 6.87
CA TYR A 163 -15.14 11.90 5.47
C TYR A 163 -16.38 11.82 4.57
N LEU A 164 -17.28 10.85 4.76
CA LEU A 164 -18.48 10.70 3.93
C LEU A 164 -19.42 11.90 4.02
N LEU A 165 -19.56 12.50 5.20
CA LEU A 165 -20.30 13.74 5.42
C LEU A 165 -19.67 14.90 4.64
N SER A 166 -18.35 15.00 4.63
CA SER A 166 -17.64 16.02 3.82
C SER A 166 -17.86 15.83 2.32
N GLU A 167 -17.96 14.59 1.85
CA GLU A 167 -18.25 14.29 0.44
C GLU A 167 -19.69 14.67 0.06
N ILE A 168 -20.67 14.44 0.94
CA ILE A 168 -22.05 14.93 0.74
C ILE A 168 -22.08 16.45 0.70
N ALA A 169 -21.38 17.12 1.63
CA ALA A 169 -21.30 18.58 1.66
C ALA A 169 -20.67 19.14 0.37
N ASP A 170 -19.69 18.44 -0.22
CA ASP A 170 -19.06 18.82 -1.48
C ASP A 170 -20.03 18.72 -2.66
N LEU A 171 -20.97 17.77 -2.67
CA LEU A 171 -22.02 17.66 -3.68
C LEU A 171 -23.05 18.80 -3.62
N ASP A 172 -23.22 19.45 -2.46
CA ASP A 172 -24.08 20.64 -2.28
C ASP A 172 -23.39 21.96 -2.65
N ARG A 173 -22.08 21.96 -2.91
CA ARG A 173 -21.36 23.18 -3.27
C ARG A 173 -21.79 23.69 -4.65
N GLU A 174 -21.76 25.01 -4.80
CA GLU A 174 -21.91 25.66 -6.09
C GLU A 174 -20.83 25.19 -7.07
N ARG A 175 -21.28 24.77 -8.25
CA ARG A 175 -20.42 24.30 -9.33
C ARG A 175 -19.87 25.49 -10.11
N LEU A 176 -18.58 25.44 -10.36
CA LEU A 176 -17.92 26.37 -11.26
C LEU A 176 -17.96 25.79 -12.66
N GLU A 177 -18.28 26.63 -13.64
CA GLU A 177 -18.24 26.28 -15.05
C GLU A 177 -16.90 26.69 -15.64
N PHE A 178 -16.32 25.79 -16.45
CA PHE A 178 -15.04 26.01 -17.13
C PHE A 178 -15.20 25.74 -18.63
N PRO A 179 -14.33 26.31 -19.48
CA PRO A 179 -14.32 26.00 -20.91
C PRO A 179 -14.04 24.51 -21.14
N LEU A 180 -14.81 23.88 -22.02
CA LEU A 180 -14.68 22.47 -22.37
C LEU A 180 -14.54 22.33 -23.90
N PRO A 181 -13.39 21.87 -24.41
CA PRO A 181 -13.21 21.58 -25.83
C PRO A 181 -13.88 20.25 -26.20
N ASP A 182 -14.12 20.04 -27.49
CA ASP A 182 -14.71 18.78 -28.00
C ASP A 182 -13.78 17.57 -27.77
N ALA A 183 -12.47 17.79 -27.78
CA ALA A 183 -11.46 16.76 -27.57
C ALA A 183 -10.21 17.35 -26.88
N VAL A 184 -9.54 16.51 -26.08
CA VAL A 184 -8.22 16.79 -25.49
C VAL A 184 -7.33 15.59 -25.77
N GLU A 185 -6.11 15.84 -26.23
CA GLU A 185 -5.11 14.77 -26.40
C GLU A 185 -4.39 14.53 -25.08
N VAL A 186 -4.62 13.35 -24.49
CA VAL A 186 -3.97 12.91 -23.26
C VAL A 186 -3.06 11.74 -23.58
N ALA A 187 -1.76 11.92 -23.35
CA ALA A 187 -0.79 10.86 -23.49
C ALA A 187 -1.13 9.73 -22.50
N GLN A 188 -1.12 8.49 -23.02
CA GLN A 188 -1.30 7.31 -22.20
C GLN A 188 0.06 6.79 -21.75
N GLU A 189 0.07 6.09 -20.62
CA GLU A 189 1.31 5.50 -20.13
C GLU A 189 1.76 4.33 -21.03
N ASP A 190 3.03 4.34 -21.42
CA ASP A 190 3.60 3.40 -22.39
C ASP A 190 4.47 2.32 -21.73
N PHE A 191 5.15 2.62 -20.62
CA PHE A 191 6.08 1.68 -19.98
C PHE A 191 6.23 1.87 -18.47
N ILE A 192 6.64 0.79 -17.81
CA ILE A 192 6.99 0.79 -16.37
C ILE A 192 8.40 1.35 -16.21
N THR A 193 8.53 2.42 -15.43
CA THR A 193 9.81 3.12 -15.23
C THR A 193 10.79 2.31 -14.38
N GLN A 194 12.07 2.62 -14.48
CA GLN A 194 13.10 2.03 -13.62
C GLN A 194 12.91 2.46 -12.15
N ASP A 195 12.39 3.67 -11.89
CA ASP A 195 12.07 4.11 -10.51
C ASP A 195 11.02 3.19 -9.86
N GLU A 196 10.03 2.77 -10.64
CA GLU A 196 9.00 1.82 -10.19
C GLU A 196 9.54 0.40 -10.03
N ILE A 197 10.42 -0.04 -10.94
CA ILE A 197 11.12 -1.32 -10.81
C ILE A 197 11.94 -1.34 -9.52
N ASP A 198 12.67 -0.26 -9.22
CA ASP A 198 13.50 -0.18 -8.02
C ASP A 198 12.65 -0.18 -6.75
N TYR A 199 11.53 0.53 -6.78
CA TYR A 199 10.56 0.48 -5.70
C TYR A 199 10.07 -0.96 -5.46
N ALA A 200 9.67 -1.66 -6.53
CA ALA A 200 9.18 -3.03 -6.44
C ALA A 200 10.26 -3.98 -5.89
N LEU A 201 11.50 -3.85 -6.35
CA LEU A 201 12.63 -4.64 -5.85
C LEU A 201 12.98 -4.33 -4.38
N GLY A 202 12.87 -3.06 -3.97
CA GLY A 202 13.11 -2.60 -2.60
C GLY A 202 12.11 -3.17 -1.58
N ARG A 203 10.92 -3.60 -2.01
CA ARG A 203 9.94 -4.31 -1.15
C ARG A 203 10.40 -5.72 -0.78
N GLY A 204 11.37 -6.29 -1.50
CA GLY A 204 11.88 -7.64 -1.29
C GLY A 204 11.00 -8.72 -1.90
N SER A 205 11.05 -9.92 -1.33
CA SER A 205 10.44 -11.14 -1.88
C SER A 205 8.96 -11.36 -1.56
N GLY A 206 8.33 -10.46 -0.80
CA GLY A 206 6.97 -10.63 -0.30
C GLY A 206 6.87 -11.50 0.97
N TYR A 207 7.93 -12.22 1.35
CA TYR A 207 8.03 -12.87 2.66
C TYR A 207 8.39 -11.87 3.76
N GLU A 208 7.98 -12.17 5.00
CA GLU A 208 8.35 -11.38 6.18
C GLU A 208 9.88 -11.22 6.26
N HIS A 209 10.35 -9.98 6.38
CA HIS A 209 11.78 -9.62 6.36
C HIS A 209 12.57 -10.04 5.11
N GLY A 210 11.90 -10.36 3.99
CA GLY A 210 12.55 -10.77 2.74
C GLY A 210 13.53 -9.74 2.21
N ALA A 211 13.18 -8.45 2.27
CA ALA A 211 14.09 -7.36 1.91
C ALA A 211 15.38 -7.38 2.73
N PHE A 212 15.32 -7.68 4.03
CA PHE A 212 16.50 -7.75 4.89
C PHE A 212 17.39 -8.95 4.56
N ARG A 213 16.80 -10.13 4.29
CA ARG A 213 17.56 -11.29 3.85
C ARG A 213 18.28 -11.04 2.53
N ILE A 214 17.61 -10.40 1.57
CA ILE A 214 18.22 -10.02 0.29
C ILE A 214 19.38 -9.04 0.54
N TYR A 215 19.16 -8.01 1.36
CA TYR A 215 20.20 -7.04 1.70
C TYR A 215 21.43 -7.73 2.32
N GLU A 216 21.24 -8.56 3.34
CA GLU A 216 22.30 -9.28 4.03
C GLU A 216 23.07 -10.20 3.08
N TYR A 217 22.35 -10.98 2.28
CA TYR A 217 22.96 -11.91 1.33
C TYR A 217 23.88 -11.16 0.35
N PHE A 218 23.45 -10.03 -0.21
CA PHE A 218 24.28 -9.27 -1.14
C PHE A 218 25.47 -8.58 -0.45
N MET A 219 25.37 -8.27 0.85
CA MET A 219 26.48 -7.72 1.64
C MET A 219 27.55 -8.77 1.97
N GLU A 220 27.23 -10.07 1.93
CA GLU A 220 28.18 -11.17 2.15
C GLU A 220 29.16 -11.40 0.99
N GLY A 221 28.93 -10.76 -0.16
CA GLY A 221 29.87 -10.78 -1.29
C GLY A 221 29.80 -12.02 -2.18
N HIS A 222 28.68 -12.74 -2.18
CA HIS A 222 28.43 -13.89 -3.06
C HIS A 222 28.55 -13.55 -4.54
N ASP A 223 28.94 -14.56 -5.34
CA ASP A 223 29.04 -14.41 -6.78
C ASP A 223 27.66 -14.29 -7.45
N GLN A 224 27.64 -13.96 -8.74
CA GLN A 224 26.40 -13.76 -9.48
C GLN A 224 25.54 -15.04 -9.54
N LYS A 225 26.16 -16.21 -9.70
CA LYS A 225 25.44 -17.48 -9.85
C LYS A 225 24.77 -17.88 -8.54
N GLU A 226 25.49 -17.71 -7.42
CA GLU A 226 25.00 -17.91 -6.06
C GLU A 226 23.84 -16.95 -5.76
N ALA A 227 24.01 -15.65 -6.03
CA ALA A 227 22.97 -14.64 -5.84
C ALA A 227 21.71 -14.92 -6.67
N VAL A 228 21.85 -15.32 -7.94
CA VAL A 228 20.69 -15.69 -8.77
C VAL A 228 19.97 -16.94 -8.23
N ALA A 229 20.73 -17.95 -7.78
CA ALA A 229 20.13 -19.14 -7.17
C ALA A 229 19.40 -18.82 -5.87
N PHE A 230 20.00 -17.97 -5.04
CA PHE A 230 19.39 -17.45 -3.82
C PHE A 230 18.08 -16.70 -4.12
N LEU A 231 18.09 -15.75 -5.07
CA LEU A 231 16.90 -14.97 -5.42
C LEU A 231 15.76 -15.85 -5.91
N LYS A 232 16.04 -16.87 -6.74
CA LYS A 232 15.03 -17.84 -7.18
C LYS A 232 14.38 -18.58 -6.01
N ASN A 233 15.16 -18.94 -5.00
CA ASN A 233 14.66 -19.63 -3.82
C ASN A 233 13.91 -18.67 -2.87
N GLU A 234 14.43 -17.46 -2.69
CA GLU A 234 13.89 -16.44 -1.80
C GLU A 234 12.53 -15.92 -2.30
N TYR A 235 12.36 -15.75 -3.61
CA TYR A 235 11.06 -15.37 -4.19
C TYR A 235 10.14 -16.57 -4.44
N GLY A 236 10.68 -17.73 -4.82
CA GLY A 236 9.87 -18.90 -5.16
C GLY A 236 8.92 -18.65 -6.35
N ILE A 237 7.74 -19.27 -6.30
CA ILE A 237 6.66 -19.07 -7.28
C ILE A 237 5.51 -18.37 -6.58
N GLY A 238 5.09 -17.21 -7.10
CA GLY A 238 4.03 -16.43 -6.49
C GLY A 238 3.76 -15.13 -7.24
N GLY A 239 2.91 -14.30 -6.65
CA GLY A 239 2.51 -13.02 -7.20
C GLY A 239 1.36 -12.40 -6.42
N GLY A 240 0.95 -11.20 -6.83
CA GLY A 240 -0.14 -10.48 -6.23
C GLY A 240 -0.54 -9.23 -7.03
N SER A 241 -1.60 -8.58 -6.56
CA SER A 241 -1.98 -7.23 -6.98
C SER A 241 -1.21 -6.18 -6.16
N GLY A 242 -1.19 -4.93 -6.65
CA GLY A 242 -0.43 -3.84 -6.05
C GLY A 242 1.09 -4.03 -6.18
N GLY A 243 1.54 -4.46 -7.37
CA GLY A 243 2.96 -4.71 -7.66
C GLY A 243 3.84 -3.46 -7.73
N LEU A 244 3.24 -2.30 -8.04
CA LEU A 244 3.89 -1.02 -8.28
C LEU A 244 3.32 0.08 -7.36
N PRO A 245 4.09 1.16 -7.08
CA PRO A 245 3.67 2.21 -6.15
C PRO A 245 2.50 3.02 -6.72
N GLY A 246 1.49 3.28 -5.90
CA GLY A 246 0.35 4.16 -6.25
C GLY A 246 -0.51 3.67 -7.41
N ASN A 247 -0.46 2.38 -7.75
CA ASN A 247 -1.27 1.79 -8.79
C ASN A 247 -1.86 0.46 -8.32
N ASP A 248 -3.10 0.50 -7.85
CA ASP A 248 -3.80 -0.68 -7.34
C ASP A 248 -4.14 -1.69 -8.45
N ASP A 249 -4.25 -1.23 -9.71
CA ASP A 249 -4.38 -2.07 -10.90
C ASP A 249 -3.00 -2.40 -11.51
N SER A 250 -2.03 -2.69 -10.65
CA SER A 250 -0.73 -3.22 -11.04
C SER A 250 -0.53 -4.61 -10.44
N HIS A 251 0.24 -5.44 -11.13
CA HIS A 251 0.42 -6.85 -10.77
C HIS A 251 1.90 -7.19 -10.75
N ASN A 252 2.28 -8.06 -9.82
CA ASN A 252 3.60 -8.67 -9.82
C ASN A 252 3.47 -10.19 -9.81
N GLU A 253 4.30 -10.84 -10.61
CA GLU A 253 4.47 -12.28 -10.57
C GLU A 253 5.93 -12.64 -10.56
N HIS A 254 6.28 -13.73 -9.90
CA HIS A 254 7.63 -14.25 -9.92
C HIS A 254 7.63 -15.77 -10.04
N ASP A 255 8.51 -16.26 -10.90
CA ASP A 255 8.67 -17.68 -11.21
C ASP A 255 10.13 -18.01 -11.56
N GLY A 256 10.38 -19.21 -12.08
CA GLY A 256 11.72 -19.63 -12.49
C GLY A 256 12.39 -18.75 -13.54
N LYS A 257 11.65 -17.91 -14.26
CA LYS A 257 12.15 -17.00 -15.31
C LYS A 257 12.57 -15.65 -14.76
N GLY A 258 11.87 -15.12 -13.75
CA GLY A 258 12.16 -13.81 -13.20
C GLY A 258 10.98 -13.21 -12.46
N ILE A 259 10.98 -11.87 -12.38
CA ILE A 259 9.88 -11.05 -11.85
C ILE A 259 9.20 -10.35 -13.02
N ARG A 260 7.91 -10.54 -13.19
CA ARG A 260 7.06 -9.84 -14.14
C ARG A 260 6.28 -8.75 -13.40
N LEU A 261 6.30 -7.54 -13.95
CA LEU A 261 5.54 -6.39 -13.46
C LEU A 261 4.62 -5.91 -14.57
N GLU A 262 3.36 -5.63 -14.23
CA GLU A 262 2.30 -5.29 -15.19
C GLU A 262 1.44 -4.15 -14.64
N LYS A 263 0.92 -3.30 -15.53
CA LYS A 263 -0.08 -2.27 -15.22
C LYS A 263 -1.31 -2.44 -16.10
N GLY A 264 -2.48 -2.21 -15.51
CA GLY A 264 -3.77 -2.45 -16.12
C GLY A 264 -4.30 -3.85 -15.80
N SER A 265 -5.46 -4.17 -16.39
CA SER A 265 -6.13 -5.45 -16.17
C SER A 265 -5.20 -6.65 -16.33
N TYR A 266 -5.28 -7.60 -15.40
CA TYR A 266 -4.46 -8.82 -15.37
C TYR A 266 -4.43 -9.61 -16.70
N GLY A 267 -5.53 -9.60 -17.46
CA GLY A 267 -5.61 -10.26 -18.77
C GLY A 267 -5.19 -9.41 -19.97
N ASN A 268 -5.08 -8.10 -19.80
CA ASN A 268 -4.77 -7.15 -20.87
C ASN A 268 -4.02 -5.92 -20.31
N PRO A 269 -2.79 -6.10 -19.83
CA PRO A 269 -2.02 -4.98 -19.28
C PRO A 269 -1.58 -4.04 -20.41
N TYR A 270 -1.66 -2.73 -20.17
CA TYR A 270 -1.19 -1.73 -21.13
C TYR A 270 0.34 -1.55 -21.06
N ALA A 271 0.96 -1.85 -19.91
CA ALA A 271 2.41 -1.86 -19.75
C ALA A 271 2.87 -3.14 -19.03
N LYS A 272 3.98 -3.73 -19.49
CA LYS A 272 4.56 -4.94 -18.88
C LYS A 272 6.07 -5.04 -19.04
N VAL A 273 6.74 -5.62 -18.06
CA VAL A 273 8.17 -5.92 -18.12
C VAL A 273 8.48 -7.25 -17.44
N LEU A 274 9.34 -8.07 -18.05
CA LEU A 274 9.89 -9.28 -17.42
C LEU A 274 11.36 -9.05 -17.09
N LEU A 275 11.65 -8.98 -15.80
CA LEU A 275 12.99 -8.88 -15.23
C LEU A 275 13.51 -10.28 -14.97
N ASN A 276 14.32 -10.81 -15.88
CA ASN A 276 14.97 -12.10 -15.63
C ASN A 276 15.91 -12.02 -14.41
N TRP A 277 16.20 -13.16 -13.79
CA TRP A 277 16.96 -13.18 -12.54
C TRP A 277 18.36 -12.55 -12.61
N ASN A 278 19.03 -12.57 -13.77
CA ASN A 278 20.33 -11.90 -13.94
C ASN A 278 20.17 -10.37 -13.93
N VAL A 279 19.08 -9.85 -14.51
CA VAL A 279 18.75 -8.42 -14.48
C VAL A 279 18.41 -7.99 -13.05
N VAL A 280 17.59 -8.77 -12.35
CA VAL A 280 17.22 -8.52 -10.94
C VAL A 280 18.47 -8.49 -10.06
N GLU A 281 19.33 -9.50 -10.16
CA GLU A 281 20.59 -9.58 -9.41
C GLU A 281 21.47 -8.35 -9.65
N LYS A 282 21.69 -7.99 -10.93
CA LYS A 282 22.52 -6.85 -11.29
C LYS A 282 21.96 -5.54 -10.75
N ARG A 283 20.63 -5.35 -10.81
CA ARG A 283 19.99 -4.12 -10.29
C ARG A 283 20.05 -4.05 -8.77
N LEU A 284 19.72 -5.14 -8.07
CA LEU A 284 19.85 -5.21 -6.61
C LEU A 284 21.27 -4.91 -6.14
N ARG A 285 22.28 -5.48 -6.81
CA ARG A 285 23.68 -5.20 -6.48
C ARG A 285 24.04 -3.72 -6.65
N ALA A 286 23.54 -3.07 -7.71
CA ALA A 286 23.73 -1.64 -7.93
C ALA A 286 23.04 -0.82 -6.83
N LEU A 287 21.76 -1.08 -6.54
CA LEU A 287 20.99 -0.39 -5.51
C LEU A 287 21.64 -0.52 -4.12
N ILE A 288 22.18 -1.69 -3.78
CA ILE A 288 22.86 -1.91 -2.50
C ILE A 288 24.20 -1.17 -2.46
N LYS A 289 24.99 -1.24 -3.54
CA LYS A 289 26.27 -0.52 -3.65
C LYS A 289 26.10 0.99 -3.54
N GLU A 290 25.01 1.51 -4.08
CA GLU A 290 24.66 2.93 -4.06
C GLU A 290 23.90 3.35 -2.79
N ASP A 291 23.69 2.43 -1.84
CA ASP A 291 22.97 2.64 -0.58
C ASP A 291 21.49 3.09 -0.75
N LYS A 292 20.87 2.66 -1.86
CA LYS A 292 19.49 2.97 -2.29
C LYS A 292 18.49 1.83 -2.11
N TYR A 293 18.95 0.60 -1.86
CA TYR A 293 18.05 -0.55 -1.74
C TYR A 293 17.07 -0.45 -0.56
N LEU A 294 17.57 -0.07 0.62
CA LEU A 294 16.72 0.19 1.78
C LEU A 294 16.44 1.70 1.87
N SER A 295 15.16 2.07 1.98
CA SER A 295 14.78 3.45 2.29
C SER A 295 15.32 3.89 3.66
N PRO A 296 15.37 5.20 3.97
CA PRO A 296 15.77 5.67 5.30
C PRO A 296 14.99 5.00 6.44
N GLN A 297 13.67 4.82 6.26
CA GLN A 297 12.85 4.07 7.21
C GLN A 297 13.17 2.58 7.20
N GLY A 298 13.41 1.99 6.02
CA GLY A 298 13.87 0.60 5.88
C GLY A 298 15.16 0.31 6.65
N LYS A 299 16.13 1.25 6.65
CA LYS A 299 17.37 1.14 7.43
C LYS A 299 17.11 1.17 8.95
N LYS A 300 16.20 2.03 9.41
CA LYS A 300 15.77 2.05 10.83
C LYS A 300 15.12 0.72 11.22
N ASN A 301 14.21 0.21 10.37
CA ASN A 301 13.53 -1.06 10.58
C ASN A 301 14.53 -2.23 10.58
N TYR A 302 15.53 -2.21 9.69
CA TYR A 302 16.59 -3.21 9.65
C TYR A 302 17.42 -3.22 10.94
N LYS A 303 17.79 -2.04 11.47
CA LYS A 303 18.49 -1.94 12.75
C LYS A 303 17.68 -2.56 13.89
N ALA A 304 16.40 -2.21 14.00
CA ALA A 304 15.50 -2.78 15.01
C ALA A 304 15.37 -4.30 14.86
N TYR A 305 15.24 -4.80 13.63
CA TYR A 305 15.23 -6.23 13.32
C TYR A 305 16.51 -6.94 13.83
N LYS A 306 17.70 -6.35 13.63
CA LYS A 306 18.96 -6.94 14.15
C LYS A 306 19.01 -6.98 15.67
N GLU A 307 18.53 -5.93 16.33
CA GLU A 307 18.45 -5.88 17.80
C GLU A 307 17.51 -6.97 18.34
N GLU A 308 16.36 -7.15 17.69
CA GLU A 308 15.40 -8.20 18.03
C GLU A 308 15.96 -9.61 17.82
N GLN A 309 16.66 -9.85 16.70
CA GLN A 309 17.31 -11.15 16.44
C GLN A 309 18.39 -11.45 17.50
N ALA A 310 19.18 -10.44 17.87
CA ALA A 310 20.20 -10.59 18.91
C ALA A 310 19.58 -10.90 20.29
N GLU A 311 18.45 -10.26 20.62
CA GLU A 311 17.72 -10.54 21.85
C GLU A 311 17.12 -11.95 21.86
N LYS A 312 16.45 -12.36 20.78
CA LYS A 312 15.95 -13.73 20.61
C LYS A 312 17.06 -14.77 20.73
N ALA A 313 18.25 -14.49 20.18
CA ALA A 313 19.40 -15.37 20.31
C ALA A 313 19.92 -15.45 21.75
N ARG A 314 20.04 -14.31 22.45
CA ARG A 314 20.41 -14.28 23.89
C ARG A 314 19.42 -15.05 24.74
N GLN A 315 18.12 -14.86 24.53
CA GLN A 315 17.08 -15.57 25.26
C GLN A 315 17.15 -17.08 25.01
N ARG A 316 17.33 -17.51 23.77
CA ARG A 316 17.52 -18.93 23.44
C ARG A 316 18.73 -19.53 24.14
N GLU A 317 19.84 -18.80 24.21
CA GLU A 317 21.04 -19.27 24.91
C GLU A 317 20.83 -19.36 26.42
N LEU A 318 20.19 -18.36 27.03
CA LEU A 318 19.81 -18.39 28.45
C LEU A 318 18.89 -19.58 28.75
N SER A 319 17.85 -19.79 27.94
CA SER A 319 16.96 -20.94 28.09
C SER A 319 17.69 -22.28 27.92
N ARG A 320 18.69 -22.35 27.02
CA ARG A 320 19.52 -23.55 26.85
C ARG A 320 20.36 -23.84 28.09
N LEU A 321 20.98 -22.80 28.67
CA LEU A 321 21.78 -22.91 29.88
C LEU A 321 20.93 -23.31 31.10
N GLU A 322 19.77 -22.67 31.29
CA GLU A 322 18.82 -23.01 32.35
C GLU A 322 18.31 -24.46 32.21
N HIS A 323 18.01 -24.89 30.98
CA HIS A 323 17.61 -26.28 30.72
C HIS A 323 18.74 -27.26 31.07
N GLY A 324 19.99 -26.93 30.72
CA GLY A 324 21.16 -27.72 31.10
C GLY A 324 21.33 -27.84 32.61
N GLN A 325 21.24 -26.72 33.33
CA GLN A 325 21.32 -26.69 34.80
C GLN A 325 20.21 -27.51 35.44
N ARG A 326 18.96 -27.39 34.97
CA ARG A 326 17.83 -28.20 35.47
C ARG A 326 18.09 -29.70 35.27
N LEU A 327 18.66 -30.10 34.14
CA LEU A 327 18.97 -31.50 33.86
C LEU A 327 20.08 -32.03 34.77
N GLU A 328 21.09 -31.21 35.06
CA GLU A 328 22.17 -31.54 35.99
C GLU A 328 21.66 -31.66 37.43
N CYS A 329 20.90 -30.67 37.93
CA CYS A 329 20.25 -30.74 39.23
C CYS A 329 19.34 -31.98 39.37
N LYS A 330 18.59 -32.33 38.32
CA LYS A 330 17.76 -33.54 38.32
C LYS A 330 18.60 -34.80 38.50
N LYS A 331 19.73 -34.93 37.78
CA LYS A 331 20.64 -36.08 37.91
C LYS A 331 21.23 -36.16 39.32
N ASP A 332 21.62 -35.03 39.90
CA ASP A 332 22.17 -35.00 41.25
C ASP A 332 21.14 -35.42 42.31
N ILE A 333 19.88 -34.97 42.16
CA ILE A 333 18.77 -35.39 43.02
C ILE A 333 18.50 -36.89 42.86
N GLU A 334 18.45 -37.41 41.63
CA GLU A 334 18.24 -38.84 41.36
C GLU A 334 19.37 -39.70 41.95
N ALA A 335 20.63 -39.27 41.80
CA ALA A 335 21.78 -39.94 42.39
C ALA A 335 21.73 -39.94 43.93
N LEU A 336 21.37 -38.80 44.54
CA LEU A 336 21.27 -38.65 45.98
C LEU A 336 20.12 -39.48 46.57
N ILE A 337 18.99 -39.59 45.85
CA ILE A 337 17.91 -40.52 46.18
C ILE A 337 18.43 -41.96 46.11
N ALA A 338 19.09 -42.36 45.01
CA ALA A 338 19.61 -43.72 44.86
C ALA A 338 20.60 -44.11 45.95
N GLU A 339 21.44 -43.18 46.42
CA GLU A 339 22.42 -43.43 47.48
C GLU A 339 21.80 -43.50 48.88
N LYS A 340 20.82 -42.63 49.19
CA LYS A 340 20.34 -42.42 50.56
C LYS A 340 18.94 -42.98 50.86
N PHE A 341 18.24 -43.50 49.86
CA PHE A 341 16.89 -44.03 50.04
C PHE A 341 16.92 -45.47 50.57
N ASN A 342 16.54 -45.65 51.84
CA ASN A 342 16.54 -46.94 52.54
C ASN A 342 15.18 -47.69 52.46
N GLY A 343 14.29 -47.28 51.56
CA GLY A 343 12.98 -47.90 51.35
C GLY A 343 11.85 -47.40 52.26
N PHE A 344 12.12 -46.54 53.24
CA PHE A 344 11.09 -46.04 54.19
C PHE A 344 11.04 -44.52 54.37
N VAL A 345 12.11 -43.76 54.08
CA VAL A 345 12.13 -42.29 54.25
C VAL A 345 12.95 -41.62 53.13
N LEU A 346 12.40 -40.57 52.49
CA LEU A 346 13.12 -39.75 51.51
C LEU A 346 14.20 -38.89 52.20
N PRO A 347 15.40 -38.71 51.60
CA PRO A 347 16.47 -37.92 52.21
C PRO A 347 16.10 -36.44 52.33
N ARG A 348 16.38 -35.80 53.48
CA ARG A 348 15.98 -34.42 53.84
C ARG A 348 16.39 -33.27 52.90
N ASN A 349 17.13 -33.52 51.83
CA ASN A 349 17.58 -32.52 50.86
C ASN A 349 17.00 -32.74 49.45
N THR A 350 16.00 -33.60 49.27
CA THR A 350 15.17 -33.57 48.06
C THR A 350 14.21 -32.41 48.18
N ALA A 351 14.18 -31.52 47.18
CA ALA A 351 13.40 -30.29 47.19
C ALA A 351 11.95 -30.51 47.71
N ASP A 352 11.56 -29.74 48.73
CA ASP A 352 10.16 -29.58 49.11
C ASP A 352 9.51 -28.63 48.09
N GLU A 353 8.48 -29.14 47.40
CA GLU A 353 7.53 -28.53 46.43
C GLU A 353 7.99 -27.35 45.54
#